data_AF-A0A1E9G6Z0-F1
#
_entry.id   AF-A0A1E9G6Z0-F1
#
_cell.length_a   1.000
_cell.length_b   1.000
_cell.length_c   1.000
_cell.angle_alpha   90.00
_cell.angle_beta   90.00
_cell.angle_gamma   90.00
#
_symmetry.space_group_name_H-M   'P 1'
#
loop_
_entity.id
_entity.type
_entity.pdbx_description
1 polymer ?
#
loop_
_entity_poly.entity_id
_entity_poly.type
_entity_poly.pdbx_seq_one_letter_code
_entity_poly.pdbx_strand_id
1 'polypeptide(L)'
;SFSNVGDDEMLQDDFYFGAELRKWASVDERWDKAPFIIPSNPWLSLQYEDIELEFEHAFISDDREKGEFLRIASTHVDILMVDKRALYVMAIEVASAIDGQISEDGKQSWLSVEEFKEYHKDVLSLTYDEAVEISLEELKTMVPVRDPLWEEEERLREEYIKIHGERVYDDEEDE
;
A
#
# COMPACT_ATOMS: atom_id res chain seq x y z
N SER A 1 4.75 20.57 -13.76
CA SER A 1 5.18 20.20 -15.12
C SER A 1 4.39 18.98 -15.53
N PHE A 2 3.81 18.93 -16.72
CA PHE A 2 3.24 17.69 -17.24
C PHE A 2 4.37 16.92 -17.91
N SER A 3 4.75 15.79 -17.33
CA SER A 3 5.65 14.83 -17.97
C SER A 3 4.80 13.97 -18.89
N ASN A 4 4.90 14.20 -20.20
CA ASN A 4 4.38 13.26 -21.18
C ASN A 4 5.51 12.25 -21.43
N VAL A 5 5.54 11.18 -20.63
CA VAL A 5 6.17 9.92 -21.04
C VAL A 5 5.11 9.28 -21.94
N GLY A 6 5.06 9.46 -23.27
CA GLY A 6 6.13 9.58 -24.23
C GLY A 6 6.31 8.19 -24.83
N ASP A 7 5.52 7.89 -25.88
CA ASP A 7 5.42 6.63 -26.65
C ASP A 7 6.80 6.19 -27.22
N ASP A 8 7.70 5.76 -26.34
CA ASP A 8 9.08 5.35 -26.61
C ASP A 8 9.24 3.86 -26.26
N GLU A 9 10.05 3.12 -27.04
CA GLU A 9 10.32 1.68 -26.84
C GLU A 9 10.74 1.37 -25.40
N MET A 10 11.42 2.30 -24.71
CA MET A 10 11.82 2.11 -23.30
C MET A 10 10.64 2.01 -22.32
N LEU A 11 9.47 2.61 -22.61
CA LEU A 11 8.28 2.43 -21.75
C LEU A 11 7.66 1.03 -21.87
N GLN A 12 7.94 0.31 -22.96
CA GLN A 12 7.43 -1.05 -23.12
C GLN A 12 8.18 -2.05 -22.23
N ASP A 13 9.47 -1.80 -21.99
CA ASP A 13 10.33 -2.65 -21.17
C ASP A 13 10.38 -2.22 -19.68
N ASP A 14 10.09 -0.95 -19.37
CA ASP A 14 10.17 -0.39 -18.01
C ASP A 14 8.87 0.34 -17.59
N PHE A 15 7.71 -0.25 -17.88
CA PHE A 15 6.45 0.31 -17.39
C PHE A 15 6.37 0.23 -15.86
N TYR A 16 6.23 1.40 -15.23
CA TYR A 16 6.01 1.57 -13.80
C TYR A 16 5.00 2.70 -13.56
N PHE A 17 3.95 2.40 -12.82
CA PHE A 17 3.02 3.36 -12.26
C PHE A 17 2.89 3.12 -10.76
N GLY A 18 3.20 4.11 -9.94
CA GLY A 18 3.06 4.03 -8.49
C GLY A 18 2.17 5.15 -7.96
N ALA A 19 1.28 4.81 -7.04
CA ALA A 19 0.60 5.77 -6.18
C ALA A 19 1.08 5.60 -4.75
N GLU A 20 1.57 6.68 -4.13
CA GLU A 20 2.13 6.68 -2.78
C GLU A 20 1.31 7.56 -1.82
N LEU A 21 1.10 7.07 -0.61
CA LEU A 21 0.64 7.83 0.55
C LEU A 21 1.83 8.10 1.47
N ARG A 22 2.31 9.34 1.52
CA ARG A 22 3.36 9.75 2.48
C ARG A 22 2.78 9.91 3.88
N LYS A 23 3.18 9.03 4.81
CA LYS A 23 2.65 8.95 6.17
C LYS A 23 2.93 10.20 7.01
N TRP A 24 4.15 10.74 6.90
CA TRP A 24 4.66 11.73 7.85
C TRP A 24 4.87 13.14 7.28
N ALA A 25 5.25 13.20 6.00
CA ALA A 25 5.63 14.46 5.36
C ALA A 25 4.46 15.47 5.25
N SER A 26 3.22 14.96 5.23
CA SER A 26 2.00 15.76 5.21
C SER A 26 1.56 16.25 6.60
N VAL A 27 2.10 15.65 7.67
CA VAL A 27 1.75 15.96 9.06
C VAL A 27 2.68 17.04 9.62
N ASP A 28 3.99 16.93 9.40
CA ASP A 28 4.98 17.93 9.86
C ASP A 28 6.27 17.86 9.01
N GLU A 29 6.75 19.02 8.55
CA GLU A 29 7.92 19.16 7.67
C GLU A 29 9.22 18.60 8.27
N ARG A 30 9.31 18.47 9.61
CA ARG A 30 10.48 17.88 10.28
C ARG A 30 10.65 16.42 9.93
N TRP A 31 9.56 15.70 9.68
CA TRP A 31 9.60 14.29 9.33
C TRP A 31 10.09 14.03 7.91
N ASP A 32 10.07 15.04 7.02
CA ASP A 32 10.57 14.89 5.65
C ASP A 32 12.07 14.50 5.58
N LYS A 33 12.82 14.79 6.66
CA LYS A 33 14.25 14.50 6.78
C LYS A 33 14.57 13.32 7.71
N ALA A 34 13.55 12.67 8.28
CA ALA A 34 13.75 11.56 9.19
C ALA A 34 14.08 10.27 8.40
N PRO A 35 15.09 9.48 8.83
CA PRO A 35 15.47 8.26 8.15
C PRO A 35 14.48 7.12 8.50
N PHE A 36 13.37 7.04 7.75
CA PHE A 36 12.36 5.98 7.88
C PHE A 36 12.73 4.67 7.15
N ILE A 37 14.02 4.43 6.95
CA ILE A 37 14.52 3.25 6.25
C ILE A 37 14.58 2.09 7.25
N ILE A 38 13.98 0.95 6.91
CA ILE A 38 14.15 -0.27 7.70
C ILE A 38 15.55 -0.86 7.41
N PRO A 39 16.47 -0.92 8.39
CA PRO A 39 17.84 -1.38 8.12
C PRO A 39 17.91 -2.83 7.61
N SER A 40 16.95 -3.66 8.00
CA SER A 40 16.86 -5.06 7.56
C SER A 40 16.23 -5.24 6.18
N ASN A 41 15.56 -4.22 5.64
CA ASN A 41 15.02 -4.23 4.29
C ASN A 41 15.00 -2.79 3.74
N PRO A 42 16.03 -2.37 2.99
CA PRO A 42 16.12 -1.01 2.45
C PRO A 42 15.02 -0.66 1.43
N TRP A 43 14.25 -1.66 0.99
CA TRP A 43 13.13 -1.53 0.06
C TRP A 43 11.79 -1.36 0.76
N LEU A 44 11.71 -1.62 2.07
CA LEU A 44 10.56 -1.26 2.89
C LEU A 44 10.85 0.10 3.52
N SER A 45 10.15 1.10 3.01
CA SER A 45 10.15 2.44 3.59
C SER A 45 8.97 2.56 4.53
N LEU A 46 9.22 3.07 5.73
CA LEU A 46 8.15 3.44 6.67
C LEU A 46 7.67 4.87 6.42
N GLN A 47 8.22 5.52 5.39
CA GLN A 47 7.87 6.87 4.99
C GLN A 47 6.54 6.93 4.25
N TYR A 48 6.21 5.87 3.50
CA TYR A 48 5.06 5.82 2.63
C TYR A 48 4.44 4.43 2.55
N GLU A 49 3.18 4.39 2.13
CA GLU A 49 2.51 3.18 1.63
C GLU A 49 2.30 3.36 0.14
N ASP A 50 2.39 2.29 -0.61
CA ASP A 50 2.32 2.32 -2.05
C ASP A 50 1.50 1.18 -2.63
N ILE A 51 0.94 1.50 -3.80
CA ILE A 51 0.43 0.53 -4.75
C ILE A 51 1.10 0.80 -6.09
N GLU A 52 1.67 -0.25 -6.66
CA GLU A 52 2.48 -0.19 -7.87
C GLU A 52 1.85 -1.09 -8.94
N LEU A 53 1.83 -0.61 -10.17
CA LEU A 53 1.48 -1.36 -11.37
C LEU A 53 2.70 -1.37 -12.27
N GLU A 54 3.31 -2.53 -12.43
CA GLU A 54 4.60 -2.69 -13.12
C GLU A 54 4.74 -4.06 -13.78
N PHE A 55 5.60 -4.17 -14.78
CA PHE A 55 6.00 -5.48 -15.29
C PHE A 55 6.95 -6.18 -14.32
N GLU A 56 6.87 -7.51 -14.24
CA GLU A 56 7.78 -8.32 -13.42
C GLU A 56 9.28 -8.17 -13.79
N HIS A 57 9.60 -7.64 -14.97
CA HIS A 57 10.98 -7.36 -15.37
C HIS A 57 11.38 -5.89 -15.25
N ALA A 58 10.48 -5.02 -14.77
CA ALA A 58 10.77 -3.59 -14.63
C ALA A 58 11.95 -3.38 -13.68
N PHE A 59 12.85 -2.45 -14.01
CA PHE A 59 14.04 -2.16 -13.22
C PHE A 59 13.75 -1.76 -11.76
N ILE A 60 12.58 -1.15 -11.50
CA ILE A 60 12.13 -0.71 -10.17
C ILE A 60 11.59 -1.88 -9.34
N SER A 61 11.11 -2.95 -9.99
CA SER A 61 10.61 -4.12 -9.29
C SER A 61 11.76 -4.76 -8.49
N ASP A 62 11.51 -5.06 -7.22
CA ASP A 62 12.46 -5.51 -6.17
C ASP A 62 13.11 -6.90 -6.44
N ASP A 63 13.46 -7.21 -7.70
CA ASP A 63 14.01 -8.50 -8.20
C ASP A 63 13.20 -9.74 -7.72
N ARG A 64 11.98 -9.53 -7.18
CA ARG A 64 11.18 -10.55 -6.45
C ARG A 64 10.83 -11.72 -7.35
N GLU A 65 10.51 -11.43 -8.60
CA GLU A 65 10.27 -12.40 -9.67
C GLU A 65 10.67 -11.77 -11.00
N LYS A 66 11.30 -12.53 -11.89
CA LYS A 66 11.56 -12.11 -13.29
C LYS A 66 10.55 -12.81 -14.17
N GLY A 67 9.68 -12.05 -14.82
CA GLY A 67 8.66 -12.60 -15.72
C GLY A 67 8.05 -11.56 -16.65
N GLU A 68 7.04 -12.01 -17.40
CA GLU A 68 6.43 -11.26 -18.51
C GLU A 68 5.02 -10.76 -18.17
N PHE A 69 4.62 -10.82 -16.90
CA PHE A 69 3.29 -10.41 -16.46
C PHE A 69 3.28 -8.99 -15.92
N LEU A 70 2.15 -8.31 -16.13
CA LEU A 70 1.82 -7.06 -15.45
C LEU A 70 1.34 -7.41 -14.04
N ARG A 71 1.90 -6.75 -13.03
CA ARG A 71 1.66 -7.01 -11.62
C ARG A 71 1.12 -5.77 -10.94
N ILE A 72 0.11 -5.96 -10.09
CA ILE A 72 -0.26 -5.00 -9.05
C ILE A 72 0.45 -5.44 -7.76
N ALA A 73 1.37 -4.63 -7.26
CA ALA A 73 2.13 -4.88 -6.04
C ALA A 73 1.73 -3.89 -4.95
N SER A 74 1.61 -4.36 -3.72
CA SER A 74 1.47 -3.51 -2.55
C SER A 74 2.06 -4.21 -1.33
N THR A 75 2.53 -3.41 -0.37
CA THR A 75 2.96 -3.85 0.95
C THR A 75 1.78 -4.17 1.89
N HIS A 76 0.55 -3.84 1.49
CA HIS A 76 -0.67 -3.98 2.30
C HIS A 76 -1.65 -4.95 1.63
N VAL A 77 -1.53 -6.24 1.97
CA VAL A 77 -2.39 -7.32 1.43
C VAL A 77 -3.47 -7.78 2.41
N ASP A 78 -3.34 -7.41 3.69
CA ASP A 78 -4.40 -7.55 4.70
C ASP A 78 -5.06 -6.19 4.86
N ILE A 79 -6.19 -6.00 4.17
CA ILE A 79 -6.83 -4.70 3.94
C ILE A 79 -8.33 -4.76 4.22
N LEU A 80 -8.90 -3.61 4.55
CA LEU A 80 -10.33 -3.47 4.86
C LEU A 80 -11.20 -3.77 3.63
N MET A 81 -12.46 -4.16 3.86
CA MET A 81 -13.41 -4.47 2.79
C MET A 81 -13.54 -3.36 1.73
N VAL A 82 -13.53 -2.09 2.16
CA VAL A 82 -13.61 -0.94 1.24
C VAL A 82 -12.41 -0.87 0.30
N ASP A 83 -11.21 -1.11 0.82
CA ASP A 83 -9.95 -1.09 0.07
C ASP A 83 -9.82 -2.34 -0.81
N LYS A 84 -10.21 -3.51 -0.29
CA LYS A 84 -10.28 -4.77 -1.04
C LYS A 84 -11.17 -4.64 -2.27
N ARG A 85 -12.34 -4.03 -2.11
CA ARG A 85 -13.24 -3.75 -3.22
C ARG A 85 -12.61 -2.80 -4.24
N ALA A 86 -11.94 -1.74 -3.80
CA ALA A 86 -11.25 -0.82 -4.70
C ALA A 86 -10.13 -1.52 -5.48
N LEU A 87 -9.33 -2.37 -4.83
CA LEU A 87 -8.28 -3.18 -5.45
C LEU A 87 -8.85 -4.11 -6.53
N TYR A 88 -9.96 -4.80 -6.25
CA TYR A 88 -10.61 -5.68 -7.22
C TYR A 88 -11.17 -4.92 -8.43
N VAL A 89 -11.77 -3.76 -8.20
CA VAL A 89 -12.22 -2.88 -9.30
C VAL A 89 -11.03 -2.46 -10.16
N MET A 90 -9.92 -2.05 -9.54
CA MET A 90 -8.72 -1.68 -10.28
C MET A 90 -8.16 -2.84 -11.12
N ALA A 91 -8.05 -4.05 -10.54
CA ALA A 91 -7.60 -5.23 -11.28
C ALA A 91 -8.50 -5.55 -12.49
N ILE A 92 -9.83 -5.43 -12.31
CA ILE A 92 -10.81 -5.60 -13.39
C ILE A 92 -10.61 -4.57 -14.50
N GLU A 93 -10.46 -3.29 -14.16
CA GLU A 93 -10.28 -2.21 -15.15
C GLU A 93 -8.99 -2.41 -15.95
N VAL A 94 -7.88 -2.73 -15.26
CA VAL A 94 -6.60 -3.00 -15.91
C VAL A 94 -6.69 -4.21 -16.84
N ALA A 95 -7.18 -5.35 -16.35
CA ALA A 95 -7.29 -6.57 -17.16
C ALA A 95 -8.23 -6.36 -18.36
N SER A 96 -9.34 -5.64 -18.18
CA SER A 96 -10.27 -5.32 -19.28
C SER A 96 -9.63 -4.43 -20.33
N ALA A 97 -8.81 -3.46 -19.93
CA ALA A 97 -8.16 -2.52 -20.84
C ALA A 97 -7.11 -3.20 -21.75
N ILE A 98 -6.49 -4.28 -21.28
CA ILE A 98 -5.44 -5.02 -22.01
C ILE A 98 -5.91 -6.38 -22.54
N ASP A 99 -7.20 -6.69 -22.46
CA ASP A 99 -7.77 -8.00 -22.81
C ASP A 99 -7.05 -9.18 -22.11
N GLY A 100 -6.72 -8.95 -20.83
CA GLY A 100 -5.93 -9.86 -20.00
C GLY A 100 -6.77 -10.78 -19.11
N GLN A 101 -6.07 -11.69 -18.43
CA GLN A 101 -6.61 -12.54 -17.37
C GLN A 101 -6.02 -12.13 -16.01
N ILE A 102 -6.70 -12.48 -14.93
CA ILE A 102 -6.32 -12.14 -13.57
C ILE A 102 -5.90 -13.41 -12.83
N SER A 103 -4.77 -13.35 -12.13
CA SER A 103 -4.33 -14.38 -11.19
C SER A 103 -4.14 -13.76 -9.81
N GLU A 104 -4.66 -14.44 -8.79
CA GLU A 104 -4.54 -14.03 -7.38
C GLU A 104 -3.77 -15.05 -6.52
N ASP A 105 -3.32 -16.16 -7.10
CA ASP A 105 -2.74 -17.32 -6.41
C ASP A 105 -1.27 -17.59 -6.81
N GLY A 106 -0.55 -16.54 -7.19
CA GLY A 106 0.83 -16.64 -7.64
C GLY A 106 0.97 -17.36 -8.98
N LYS A 107 0.09 -17.03 -9.94
CA LYS A 107 0.11 -17.55 -11.32
C LYS A 107 -0.24 -19.04 -11.44
N GLN A 108 -0.85 -19.65 -10.41
CA GLN A 108 -1.27 -21.05 -10.44
C GLN A 108 -2.55 -21.23 -11.26
N SER A 109 -3.47 -20.28 -11.16
CA SER A 109 -4.70 -20.22 -11.96
C SER A 109 -4.94 -18.82 -12.52
N TRP A 110 -5.72 -18.77 -13.59
CA TRP A 110 -6.04 -17.55 -14.33
C TRP A 110 -7.54 -17.49 -14.58
N LEU A 111 -8.16 -16.39 -14.16
CA LEU A 111 -9.58 -16.11 -14.34
C LEU A 111 -9.74 -15.06 -15.44
N SER A 112 -10.70 -15.25 -16.33
CA SER A 112 -11.19 -14.14 -17.15
C SER A 112 -11.81 -13.06 -16.26
N VAL A 113 -11.94 -11.84 -16.80
CA VAL A 113 -12.58 -10.72 -16.09
C VAL A 113 -13.97 -11.10 -15.57
N GLU A 114 -14.77 -11.82 -16.37
CA GLU A 114 -16.13 -12.20 -15.96
C GLU A 114 -16.15 -13.33 -14.93
N GLU A 115 -15.21 -14.28 -15.01
CA GLU A 115 -15.04 -15.30 -13.96
C GLU A 115 -14.61 -14.67 -12.64
N PHE A 116 -13.69 -13.71 -12.67
CA PHE A 116 -13.25 -12.97 -11.48
C PHE A 116 -14.39 -12.16 -10.85
N LYS A 117 -15.20 -11.47 -11.67
CA LYS A 117 -16.39 -10.73 -11.21
C LYS A 117 -17.42 -11.62 -10.54
N GLU A 118 -17.69 -12.79 -11.11
CA GLU A 118 -18.65 -13.73 -10.52
C GLU A 118 -18.08 -14.39 -9.26
N TYR A 119 -16.78 -14.70 -9.24
CA TYR A 119 -16.12 -15.32 -8.09
C TYR A 119 -16.09 -14.40 -6.87
N HIS A 120 -15.78 -13.11 -7.06
CA HIS A 120 -15.73 -12.07 -6.01
C HIS A 120 -16.97 -11.17 -5.97
N LYS A 121 -18.12 -11.72 -6.38
CA LYS A 121 -19.38 -10.97 -6.50
C LYS A 121 -19.86 -10.41 -5.17
N ASP A 122 -19.62 -11.14 -4.08
CA ASP A 122 -19.93 -10.74 -2.71
C ASP A 122 -19.21 -9.43 -2.32
N VAL A 123 -17.98 -9.22 -2.80
CA VAL A 123 -17.22 -7.99 -2.59
C VAL A 123 -17.63 -6.90 -3.60
N LEU A 124 -17.72 -7.26 -4.89
CA LEU A 124 -17.92 -6.31 -5.98
C LEU A 124 -19.33 -5.72 -6.05
N SER A 125 -20.33 -6.45 -5.54
CA SER A 125 -21.72 -5.99 -5.51
C SER A 125 -22.02 -4.99 -4.38
N LEU A 126 -21.12 -4.84 -3.41
CA LEU A 126 -21.27 -3.87 -2.33
C LEU A 126 -21.26 -2.44 -2.90
N THR A 127 -22.10 -1.59 -2.31
CA THR A 127 -21.95 -0.14 -2.41
C THR A 127 -20.75 0.34 -1.60
N TYR A 128 -20.32 1.57 -1.83
CA TYR A 128 -19.25 2.19 -1.02
C TYR A 128 -19.62 2.20 0.47
N ASP A 129 -20.84 2.64 0.81
CA ASP A 129 -21.28 2.74 2.21
C ASP A 129 -21.37 1.37 2.90
N GLU A 130 -21.84 0.34 2.19
CA GLU A 130 -21.87 -1.03 2.74
C GLU A 130 -20.46 -1.57 3.00
N ALA A 131 -19.52 -1.34 2.08
CA ALA A 131 -18.13 -1.76 2.26
C ALA A 131 -17.48 -1.00 3.43
N VAL A 132 -17.79 0.29 3.62
CA VAL A 132 -17.33 1.10 4.76
C VAL A 132 -17.88 0.54 6.07
N GLU A 133 -19.17 0.22 6.16
CA GLU A 133 -19.76 -0.31 7.39
C GLU A 133 -19.13 -1.65 7.79
N ILE A 134 -18.88 -2.54 6.83
CA ILE A 134 -18.14 -3.80 7.07
C ILE A 134 -16.73 -3.50 7.56
N SER A 135 -16.04 -2.55 6.93
CA SER A 135 -14.68 -2.14 7.29
C SER A 135 -14.61 -1.62 8.74
N LEU A 136 -15.62 -0.87 9.20
CA LEU A 136 -15.69 -0.37 10.58
C LEU A 136 -15.81 -1.50 11.61
N GLU A 137 -16.49 -2.60 11.29
CA GLU A 137 -16.55 -3.77 12.14
C GLU A 137 -15.24 -4.59 12.10
N GLU A 138 -14.62 -4.72 10.93
CA GLU A 138 -13.31 -5.36 10.76
C GLU A 138 -12.24 -4.67 11.62
N LEU A 139 -12.19 -3.33 11.59
CA LEU A 139 -11.27 -2.50 12.36
C LEU A 139 -11.26 -2.79 13.87
N LYS A 140 -12.38 -3.26 14.43
CA LYS A 140 -12.46 -3.57 15.87
C LYS A 140 -11.66 -4.80 16.26
N THR A 141 -11.40 -5.70 15.31
CA THR A 141 -10.73 -6.98 15.54
C THR A 141 -9.41 -7.12 14.78
N MET A 142 -9.18 -6.25 13.80
CA MET A 142 -7.95 -6.21 13.02
C MET A 142 -6.75 -5.92 13.93
N VAL A 143 -5.68 -6.70 13.76
CA VAL A 143 -4.42 -6.46 14.46
C VAL A 143 -3.65 -5.43 13.63
N PRO A 144 -3.28 -4.27 14.20
CA PRO A 144 -2.49 -3.30 13.46
C PRO A 144 -1.16 -3.93 13.06
N VAL A 145 -0.72 -3.65 11.82
CA VAL A 145 0.61 -4.02 11.35
C VAL A 145 1.62 -3.31 12.27
N ARG A 146 2.35 -4.10 13.06
CA ARG A 146 3.37 -3.57 13.97
C ARG A 146 4.61 -3.22 13.17
N ASP A 147 4.75 -1.94 12.90
CA ASP A 147 5.98 -1.37 12.38
C ASP A 147 7.12 -1.54 13.42
N PRO A 148 8.30 -2.07 13.05
CA PRO A 148 9.47 -2.15 13.92
C PRO A 148 9.85 -0.81 14.56
N LEU A 149 9.49 0.33 13.95
CA LEU A 149 9.71 1.64 14.56
C LEU A 149 9.00 1.82 15.90
N TRP A 150 7.84 1.20 16.11
CA TRP A 150 7.11 1.38 17.37
C TRP A 150 7.86 0.77 18.56
N GLU A 151 8.54 -0.36 18.37
CA GLU A 151 9.36 -0.98 19.43
C GLU A 151 10.59 -0.11 19.74
N GLU A 152 11.22 0.45 18.72
CA GLU A 152 12.36 1.36 18.86
C GLU A 152 11.92 2.69 19.52
N GLU A 153 10.79 3.26 19.10
CA GLU A 153 10.22 4.48 19.67
C GLU A 153 9.81 4.25 21.13
N GLU A 154 9.15 3.15 21.44
CA GLU A 154 8.76 2.82 22.82
C GLU A 154 10.00 2.70 23.72
N ARG A 155 11.06 2.03 23.25
CA ARG A 155 12.35 1.96 23.97
C ARG A 155 12.97 3.35 24.15
N LEU A 156 13.04 4.17 23.10
CA LEU A 156 13.60 5.52 23.16
C LEU A 156 12.77 6.42 24.09
N ARG A 157 11.44 6.26 24.11
CA ARG A 157 10.53 6.96 25.00
C ARG A 157 10.76 6.56 26.46
N GLU A 158 10.91 5.27 26.76
CA GLU A 158 11.25 4.78 28.09
C GLU A 158 12.61 5.33 28.58
N GLU A 159 13.63 5.33 27.72
CA GLU A 159 14.94 5.90 28.01
C GLU A 159 14.86 7.41 28.27
N TYR A 160 14.11 8.15 27.44
CA TYR A 160 13.90 9.58 27.62
C TYR A 160 13.21 9.89 28.96
N ILE A 161 12.11 9.19 29.29
CA ILE A 161 11.39 9.35 30.56
C ILE A 161 12.30 9.03 31.75
N LYS A 162 13.17 8.03 31.65
CA LYS A 162 14.12 7.70 32.72
C LYS A 162 15.13 8.81 33.00
N ILE A 163 15.52 9.58 31.97
CA ILE A 163 16.49 10.68 32.09
C ILE A 163 15.81 11.98 32.49
N HIS A 164 14.64 12.26 31.92
CA HIS A 164 13.98 13.56 31.99
C HIS A 164 12.71 13.59 32.85
N GLY A 165 12.26 12.45 33.35
CA GLY A 165 10.95 12.28 34.00
C GLY A 165 9.81 12.15 32.99
N GLU A 166 8.63 11.76 33.46
CA GLU A 166 7.43 11.81 32.62
C GLU A 166 7.13 13.27 32.26
N ARG A 167 6.81 13.51 30.98
CA ARG A 167 6.40 14.83 30.52
C ARG A 167 5.01 15.14 31.11
N VAL A 168 4.94 16.17 31.93
CA VAL A 168 3.67 16.76 32.35
C VAL A 168 3.22 17.68 31.22
N TYR A 169 2.04 17.42 30.67
CA TYR A 169 1.38 18.36 29.77
C TYR A 169 0.70 19.42 30.65
N ASP A 170 1.00 20.69 30.42
CA ASP A 170 0.16 21.76 30.99
C ASP A 170 -1.15 21.74 30.19
N ASP A 171 -2.27 21.50 30.87
CA ASP A 171 -3.60 21.49 30.26
C ASP A 171 -4.10 22.92 29.89
N GLU A 172 -3.22 23.92 29.92
CA GLU A 172 -3.53 25.33 29.63
C GLU A 172 -3.10 25.75 28.21
N GLU A 173 -3.75 25.18 27.20
CA GLU A 173 -3.90 25.81 25.87
C GLU A 173 -5.36 25.71 25.40
N ASP A 174 -6.26 26.27 26.21
CA ASP A 174 -7.64 26.64 25.83
C ASP A 174 -7.89 28.11 26.26
N GLU A 175 -7.25 29.07 25.59
CA GLU A 175 -7.68 30.49 25.53
C GLU A 175 -7.45 31.11 24.15
#